data_AF-A0A0F9N283-F1
#
_entry.id   AF-A0A0F9N283-F1
#
_cell.length_a   1.000
_cell.length_b   1.000
_cell.length_c   1.000
_cell.angle_alpha   90.00
_cell.angle_beta   90.00
_cell.angle_gamma   90.00
#
_symmetry.space_group_name_H-M   'P 1'
#
loop_
_entity.id
_entity.type
_entity.pdbx_description
1 polymer ?
#
loop_
_entity_poly.entity_id
_entity_poly.type
_entity_poly.pdbx_seq_one_letter_code
_entity_poly.pdbx_strand_id
1 'polypeptide(L)'
;SIGELIDVFGLTKENLDIIKKHDVIDALIEKRSRLAIIFLFLITMIMEELIFRNYLINFFIRTLKLHVILGIFISSLAFSFYHIHIWFNYKDLRIFVIYFINSFLLGLFNGIMFLTLGLITCIIIHTSLAFLFYYNLYKRYFKEEKIQSSRI
;
A
#
# COMPACT_ATOMS: atom_id res chain seq x y z
N SER A 1 15.24 5.58 -3.84
CA SER A 1 13.76 5.58 -3.72
C SER A 1 13.30 4.25 -3.13
N ILE A 2 12.08 4.13 -2.56
CA ILE A 2 11.54 2.85 -2.06
C ILE A 2 11.55 1.78 -3.17
N GLY A 3 11.28 2.21 -4.41
CA GLY A 3 11.38 1.36 -5.59
C GLY A 3 12.80 0.82 -5.84
N GLU A 4 13.86 1.51 -5.44
CA GLU A 4 15.24 1.00 -5.51
C GLU A 4 15.56 0.00 -4.39
N LEU A 5 14.99 0.15 -3.19
CA LEU A 5 15.21 -0.82 -2.10
C LEU A 5 14.55 -2.17 -2.41
N ILE A 6 13.34 -2.16 -2.98
CA ILE A 6 12.67 -3.40 -3.41
C ILE A 6 13.39 -4.00 -4.60
N ASP A 7 13.90 -3.19 -5.51
CA ASP A 7 14.67 -3.63 -6.69
C ASP A 7 15.99 -4.30 -6.31
N VAL A 8 16.76 -3.70 -5.38
CA VAL A 8 18.06 -4.22 -4.98
C VAL A 8 17.94 -5.44 -4.05
N PHE A 9 16.92 -5.48 -3.19
CA PHE A 9 16.88 -6.45 -2.09
C PHE A 9 15.72 -7.46 -2.13
N GLY A 10 14.66 -7.21 -2.91
CA GLY A 10 13.43 -8.01 -2.88
C GLY A 10 13.00 -8.61 -4.23
N LEU A 11 13.48 -8.10 -5.37
CA LEU A 11 12.95 -8.50 -6.68
C LEU A 11 13.79 -9.58 -7.36
N THR A 12 13.49 -10.84 -7.06
CA THR A 12 13.91 -11.99 -7.87
C THR A 12 12.93 -12.22 -9.04
N LYS A 13 13.32 -12.98 -10.06
CA LYS A 13 12.41 -13.36 -11.17
C LYS A 13 11.13 -14.04 -10.67
N GLU A 14 11.22 -14.89 -9.64
CA GLU A 14 10.06 -15.51 -8.98
C GLU A 14 9.11 -14.46 -8.36
N ASN A 15 9.66 -13.43 -7.72
CA ASN A 15 8.86 -12.38 -7.10
C ASN A 15 8.19 -11.46 -8.13
N LEU A 16 8.77 -11.28 -9.31
CA LEU A 16 8.16 -10.51 -10.41
C LEU A 16 6.87 -11.18 -10.93
N ASP A 17 6.86 -12.51 -11.08
CA ASP A 17 5.66 -13.23 -11.52
C ASP A 17 4.52 -13.16 -10.50
N ILE A 18 4.85 -13.04 -9.21
CA ILE A 18 3.88 -12.84 -8.13
C ILE A 18 3.35 -11.39 -8.16
N ILE A 19 4.24 -10.40 -8.29
CA ILE A 19 3.87 -8.96 -8.38
C ILE A 19 2.95 -8.70 -9.57
N LYS A 20 3.17 -9.39 -10.70
CA LYS A 20 2.33 -9.26 -11.90
C LYS A 20 0.87 -9.58 -11.64
N LYS A 21 0.58 -10.47 -10.68
CA LYS A 21 -0.77 -10.87 -10.28
C LYS A 21 -1.44 -9.89 -9.31
N HIS A 22 -0.73 -8.87 -8.84
CA HIS A 22 -1.34 -7.84 -7.99
C HIS A 22 -2.38 -7.05 -8.78
N ASP A 23 -3.60 -6.94 -8.27
CA ASP A 23 -4.77 -6.37 -8.97
C ASP A 23 -4.45 -5.06 -9.71
N VAL A 24 -3.81 -4.11 -9.04
CA VAL A 24 -3.47 -2.81 -9.66
C VAL A 24 -2.49 -2.97 -10.83
N ILE A 25 -1.49 -3.85 -10.71
CA ILE A 25 -0.48 -4.06 -11.75
C ILE A 25 -1.09 -4.83 -12.91
N ASP A 26 -1.87 -5.87 -12.63
CA ASP A 26 -2.61 -6.62 -13.63
C ASP A 26 -3.58 -5.71 -14.42
N ALA A 27 -4.33 -4.83 -13.73
CA ALA A 27 -5.19 -3.82 -14.36
C ALA A 27 -4.44 -2.82 -15.24
N LEU A 28 -3.20 -2.48 -14.88
CA LEU A 28 -2.31 -1.67 -15.72
C LEU A 28 -1.85 -2.44 -16.96
N ILE A 29 -1.61 -3.75 -16.83
CA ILE A 29 -1.20 -4.65 -17.92
C ILE A 29 -2.38 -5.00 -18.83
N GLU A 30 -3.40 -5.75 -18.41
CA GLU A 30 -4.35 -6.41 -19.32
C GLU A 30 -5.46 -5.51 -19.88
N LYS A 31 -5.64 -4.28 -19.36
CA LYS A 31 -6.69 -3.30 -19.74
C LYS A 31 -8.13 -3.78 -19.54
N ARG A 32 -8.44 -5.08 -19.58
CA ARG A 32 -9.76 -5.66 -19.31
C ARG A 32 -10.09 -5.46 -17.84
N SER A 33 -11.32 -5.04 -17.53
CA SER A 33 -11.80 -4.80 -16.15
C SER A 33 -11.06 -3.72 -15.36
N ARG A 34 -10.21 -2.90 -16.00
CA ARG A 34 -9.39 -1.86 -15.34
C ARG A 34 -10.20 -0.94 -14.44
N LEU A 35 -11.37 -0.49 -14.89
CA LEU A 35 -12.22 0.40 -14.11
C LEU A 35 -12.73 -0.26 -12.83
N ALA A 36 -13.14 -1.53 -12.90
CA ALA A 36 -13.63 -2.26 -11.73
C ALA A 36 -12.51 -2.46 -10.70
N ILE A 37 -11.30 -2.78 -11.15
CA ILE A 37 -10.14 -2.99 -10.27
C ILE A 37 -9.67 -1.67 -9.65
N ILE A 38 -9.60 -0.59 -10.42
CA ILE A 38 -9.24 0.74 -9.88
C ILE A 38 -10.29 1.22 -8.88
N PHE A 39 -11.58 0.96 -9.15
CA PHE A 39 -12.65 1.30 -8.23
C PHE A 39 -12.56 0.49 -6.93
N LEU A 40 -12.31 -0.83 -7.01
CA LEU A 40 -12.11 -1.67 -5.83
C LEU A 40 -10.88 -1.21 -5.03
N PHE A 41 -9.79 -0.87 -5.71
CA PHE A 41 -8.59 -0.30 -5.07
C PHE A 41 -8.94 0.98 -4.29
N LEU A 42 -9.70 1.90 -4.88
CA LEU A 42 -10.13 3.12 -4.19
C LEU A 42 -11.01 2.80 -2.96
N ILE A 43 -11.93 1.85 -3.08
CA ILE A 43 -12.75 1.39 -1.94
C ILE A 43 -11.84 0.84 -0.84
N THR A 44 -10.85 0.02 -1.17
CA THR A 44 -9.90 -0.53 -0.21
C THR A 44 -9.15 0.59 0.53
N MET A 45 -8.63 1.59 -0.18
CA MET A 45 -7.95 2.74 0.45
C MET A 45 -8.88 3.52 1.39
N ILE A 46 -10.13 3.74 0.99
CA ILE A 46 -11.13 4.39 1.85
C ILE A 46 -11.41 3.55 3.10
N MET A 47 -11.60 2.25 2.95
CA MET A 47 -11.90 1.33 4.06
C MET A 47 -10.73 1.24 5.04
N GLU A 48 -9.50 1.15 4.55
CA GLU A 48 -8.31 1.16 5.39
C GLU A 48 -8.21 2.45 6.21
N GLU A 49 -8.37 3.61 5.60
CA GLU A 49 -8.31 4.88 6.33
C GLU A 49 -9.48 5.05 7.32
N LEU A 50 -10.69 4.58 6.97
CA LEU A 50 -11.82 4.54 7.90
C LEU A 50 -11.55 3.65 9.12
N ILE A 51 -10.97 2.47 8.91
CA ILE A 51 -10.67 1.53 10.00
C ILE A 51 -9.52 2.06 10.86
N PHE A 52 -8.38 2.35 10.22
CA PHE A 52 -7.14 2.61 10.95
C PHE A 52 -7.04 4.05 11.45
N ARG A 53 -7.46 5.06 10.66
CA ARG A 53 -7.37 6.46 11.11
C ARG A 53 -8.61 6.92 11.80
N ASN A 54 -9.78 6.67 11.24
CA ASN A 54 -11.00 7.16 11.88
C ASN A 54 -11.41 6.30 13.08
N TYR A 55 -11.61 5.00 12.91
CA TYR A 55 -12.13 4.15 13.99
C TYR A 55 -11.09 3.87 15.08
N LEU A 56 -9.96 3.27 14.74
CA LEU A 56 -8.94 2.81 15.70
C LEU A 56 -8.34 3.95 16.54
N ILE A 57 -7.93 5.06 15.91
CA ILE A 57 -7.38 6.21 16.66
C ILE A 57 -8.43 6.79 17.61
N ASN A 58 -9.67 6.99 17.16
CA ASN A 58 -10.73 7.51 18.02
C ASN A 58 -11.07 6.53 19.15
N PHE A 59 -11.08 5.22 18.90
CA PHE A 59 -11.28 4.21 19.94
C PHE A 59 -10.19 4.28 21.02
N PHE A 60 -8.91 4.34 20.60
CA PHE A 60 -7.79 4.47 21.53
C PHE A 60 -7.84 5.75 22.36
N ILE A 61 -8.13 6.89 21.74
CA ILE A 61 -8.15 8.19 22.43
C ILE A 61 -9.40 8.34 23.31
N ARG A 62 -10.59 8.01 22.81
CA ARG A 62 -11.85 8.30 23.51
C ARG A 62 -12.27 7.19 24.47
N THR A 63 -12.13 5.94 24.07
CA THR A 63 -12.59 4.79 24.86
C THR A 63 -11.51 4.34 25.83
N LEU A 64 -10.28 4.15 25.35
CA LEU A 64 -9.16 3.72 26.21
C LEU A 64 -8.42 4.89 26.88
N LYS A 65 -8.80 6.14 26.57
CA LYS A 65 -8.18 7.36 27.13
C LYS A 65 -6.66 7.43 26.95
N LEU A 66 -6.15 6.86 25.87
CA LEU A 66 -4.73 6.88 25.56
C LEU A 66 -4.28 8.26 25.07
N HIS A 67 -3.01 8.58 25.31
CA HIS A 67 -2.39 9.76 24.74
C HIS A 67 -2.41 9.71 23.21
N VAL A 68 -2.68 10.84 22.57
CA VAL A 68 -2.90 10.94 21.11
C VAL A 68 -1.74 10.33 20.30
N ILE A 69 -0.50 10.66 20.66
CA ILE A 69 0.70 10.13 19.98
C ILE A 69 0.77 8.60 20.09
N LEU A 70 0.42 8.05 21.26
CA LEU A 70 0.42 6.61 21.47
C LEU A 70 -0.71 5.92 20.68
N GLY A 71 -1.89 6.54 20.60
CA GLY A 71 -2.99 6.05 19.77
C GLY A 71 -2.62 5.98 18.28
N ILE A 72 -1.94 7.01 17.76
CA ILE A 72 -1.40 7.01 16.39
C ILE A 72 -0.37 5.88 16.21
N PHE A 73 0.58 5.75 17.14
CA PHE A 73 1.62 4.73 17.06
C PHE A 73 1.04 3.32 17.01
N ILE A 74 0.09 3.00 17.90
CA ILE A 74 -0.56 1.69 17.96
C ILE A 74 -1.40 1.45 16.70
N SER A 75 -2.17 2.45 16.23
CA SER A 75 -2.91 2.35 14.97
C SER A 75 -1.98 2.08 13.78
N SER A 76 -0.81 2.73 13.74
CA SER A 76 0.19 2.55 12.68
C SER A 76 0.81 1.15 12.70
N LEU A 77 1.08 0.62 13.90
CA LEU A 77 1.50 -0.78 14.05
C LEU A 77 0.41 -1.74 13.58
N ALA A 78 -0.84 -1.54 14.00
CA ALA A 78 -1.96 -2.38 13.58
C ALA A 78 -2.14 -2.36 12.05
N PHE A 79 -2.02 -1.19 11.43
CA PHE A 79 -2.04 -1.02 9.98
C PHE A 79 -0.89 -1.76 9.27
N SER A 80 0.28 -1.83 9.90
CA SER A 80 1.43 -2.59 9.38
C SER A 80 1.20 -4.10 9.47
N PHE A 81 0.65 -4.57 10.59
CA PHE A 81 0.28 -5.97 10.77
C PHE A 81 -0.87 -6.41 9.86
N TYR A 82 -1.79 -5.51 9.51
CA TYR A 82 -2.81 -5.80 8.50
C TYR A 82 -2.20 -6.24 7.15
N HIS A 83 -1.03 -5.71 6.82
CA HIS A 83 -0.28 -6.08 5.62
C HIS A 83 0.52 -7.39 5.74
N ILE A 84 0.34 -8.17 6.81
CA ILE A 84 0.97 -9.50 6.93
C ILE A 84 0.55 -10.46 5.81
N HIS A 85 -0.59 -10.22 5.17
CA HIS A 85 -1.03 -10.99 4.01
C HIS A 85 -0.01 -10.98 2.86
N ILE A 86 0.86 -9.97 2.77
CA ILE A 86 1.96 -9.88 1.82
C ILE A 86 2.97 -11.02 1.99
N TRP A 87 3.25 -11.43 3.24
CA TRP A 87 4.14 -12.56 3.50
C TRP A 87 3.59 -13.86 2.90
N PHE A 88 2.28 -14.09 2.94
CA PHE A 88 1.69 -15.31 2.36
C PHE A 88 1.80 -15.36 0.83
N ASN A 89 1.89 -14.19 0.18
CA ASN A 89 2.03 -14.10 -1.27
C ASN A 89 3.49 -14.29 -1.71
N TYR A 90 4.44 -13.57 -1.09
CA TYR A 90 5.83 -13.57 -1.53
C TYR A 90 6.71 -14.60 -0.83
N LYS A 91 6.36 -15.01 0.40
CA LYS A 91 7.16 -15.89 1.26
C LYS A 91 8.63 -15.45 1.43
N ASP A 92 8.88 -14.15 1.26
CA ASP A 92 10.20 -13.52 1.34
C ASP A 92 10.22 -12.53 2.51
N LEU A 93 11.17 -12.73 3.42
CA LEU A 93 11.27 -11.95 4.66
C LEU A 93 11.70 -10.51 4.40
N ARG A 94 12.52 -10.30 3.37
CA ARG A 94 13.00 -8.97 3.01
C ARG A 94 11.85 -8.15 2.43
N ILE A 95 11.06 -8.74 1.53
CA ILE A 95 9.84 -8.09 1.01
C ILE A 95 8.90 -7.77 2.18
N PHE A 96 8.63 -8.73 3.05
CA PHE A 96 7.76 -8.53 4.20
C PHE A 96 8.24 -7.38 5.09
N VAL A 97 9.52 -7.34 5.46
CA VAL A 97 10.08 -6.27 6.31
C VAL A 97 9.98 -4.91 5.62
N ILE A 98 10.28 -4.83 4.32
CA ILE A 98 10.15 -3.58 3.56
C ILE A 98 8.70 -3.09 3.57
N TYR A 99 7.73 -3.96 3.29
CA TYR A 99 6.32 -3.60 3.33
C TYR A 99 5.86 -3.23 4.73
N PHE A 100 6.26 -3.98 5.76
CA PHE A 100 5.91 -3.70 7.14
C PHE A 100 6.39 -2.30 7.57
N ILE A 101 7.67 -1.98 7.32
CA ILE A 101 8.24 -0.66 7.67
C ILE A 101 7.54 0.45 6.86
N ASN A 102 7.29 0.24 5.57
CA ASN A 102 6.63 1.25 4.75
C ASN A 102 5.19 1.50 5.18
N SER A 103 4.41 0.45 5.43
CA SER A 103 3.07 0.57 5.97
C SER A 103 3.09 1.26 7.33
N PHE A 104 4.08 0.98 8.18
CA PHE A 104 4.23 1.65 9.46
C PHE A 104 4.47 3.16 9.33
N LEU A 105 5.42 3.55 8.47
CA LEU A 105 5.75 4.95 8.24
C LEU A 105 4.60 5.72 7.58
N LEU A 106 3.91 5.11 6.61
CA LEU A 106 2.68 5.66 6.03
C LEU A 106 1.58 5.78 7.09
N GLY A 107 1.48 4.78 7.96
CA GLY A 107 0.65 4.77 9.16
C GLY A 107 0.83 6.01 10.01
N LEU A 108 2.08 6.25 10.42
CA LEU A 108 2.45 7.37 11.26
C LEU A 108 2.18 8.70 10.57
N PHE A 109 2.59 8.83 9.31
CA PHE A 109 2.38 10.05 8.53
C PHE A 109 0.90 10.37 8.42
N ASN A 110 0.07 9.43 7.94
CA ASN A 110 -1.37 9.65 7.83
C ASN A 110 -2.04 9.85 9.19
N GLY A 111 -1.56 9.21 10.26
CA GLY A 111 -2.06 9.45 11.61
C GLY A 111 -1.87 10.89 12.07
N ILE A 112 -0.72 11.51 11.74
CA ILE A 112 -0.48 12.93 12.01
C ILE A 112 -1.36 13.80 11.11
N MET A 113 -1.40 13.51 9.81
CA MET A 113 -2.22 14.26 8.83
C MET A 113 -3.71 14.22 9.17
N PHE A 114 -4.19 13.12 9.75
CA PHE A 114 -5.58 12.97 10.18
C PHE A 114 -5.98 14.02 11.23
N LEU A 115 -5.09 14.33 12.17
CA LEU A 115 -5.36 15.31 13.22
C LEU A 115 -5.41 16.75 12.68
N THR A 116 -4.64 17.05 11.63
CA THR A 116 -4.51 18.40 11.10
C THR A 116 -5.44 18.70 9.93
N LEU A 117 -5.62 17.74 9.01
CA LEU A 117 -6.33 17.93 7.74
C LEU A 117 -7.55 17.00 7.58
N GLY A 118 -7.72 16.03 8.48
CA GLY A 118 -8.88 15.13 8.50
C GLY A 118 -8.77 13.92 7.56
N LEU A 119 -9.84 13.13 7.55
CA LEU A 119 -9.89 11.81 6.90
C LEU A 119 -9.75 11.87 5.38
N ILE A 120 -10.39 12.85 4.73
CA ILE A 120 -10.39 12.97 3.26
C ILE A 120 -8.96 13.12 2.74
N THR A 121 -8.14 13.94 3.40
CA THR A 121 -6.74 14.12 3.02
C THR A 121 -5.94 12.83 3.19
N CYS A 122 -6.20 12.04 4.24
CA CYS A 122 -5.54 10.77 4.45
C CYS A 122 -5.86 9.76 3.32
N ILE A 123 -7.13 9.70 2.89
CA ILE A 123 -7.57 8.87 1.75
C ILE A 123 -6.83 9.26 0.48
N ILE A 124 -6.74 10.56 0.18
CA ILE A 124 -6.06 11.06 -1.02
C ILE A 124 -4.57 10.71 -0.98
N ILE A 125 -3.90 10.96 0.15
CA ILE A 125 -2.47 10.68 0.34
C ILE A 125 -2.21 9.18 0.17
N HIS A 126 -2.98 8.34 0.88
CA HIS A 126 -2.81 6.89 0.82
C HIS A 126 -3.01 6.37 -0.60
N THR A 127 -4.14 6.70 -1.22
CA THR A 127 -4.45 6.29 -2.59
C THR A 127 -3.35 6.70 -3.55
N SER A 128 -2.86 7.94 -3.45
CA SER A 128 -1.83 8.48 -4.33
C SER A 128 -0.48 7.77 -4.15
N LEU A 129 -0.04 7.56 -2.90
CA LEU A 129 1.23 6.92 -2.61
C LEU A 129 1.22 5.43 -2.98
N ALA A 130 0.16 4.72 -2.62
CA ALA A 130 0.01 3.31 -2.97
C ALA A 130 -0.07 3.12 -4.50
N PHE A 131 -0.85 3.96 -5.19
CA PHE A 131 -0.91 3.90 -6.66
C PHE A 131 0.43 4.24 -7.31
N LEU A 132 1.10 5.30 -6.86
CA LEU A 132 2.41 5.70 -7.38
C LEU A 132 3.45 4.59 -7.20
N PHE A 133 3.41 3.91 -6.06
CA PHE A 133 4.26 2.77 -5.79
C PHE A 133 4.05 1.64 -6.82
N TYR A 134 2.80 1.18 -7.01
CA TYR A 134 2.50 0.12 -7.99
C TYR A 134 2.74 0.56 -9.43
N TYR A 135 2.45 1.82 -9.76
CA TYR A 135 2.71 2.38 -11.08
C TYR A 135 4.20 2.42 -11.41
N ASN A 136 5.06 2.75 -10.45
CA ASN A 136 6.50 2.74 -10.64
C ASN A 136 7.04 1.33 -10.87
N LEU A 137 6.54 0.33 -10.14
CA LEU A 137 6.85 -1.08 -10.40
C LEU A 137 6.40 -1.48 -11.82
N TYR A 138 5.16 -1.15 -12.18
CA TYR A 138 4.63 -1.40 -13.53
C TYR A 138 5.52 -0.79 -14.63
N LYS A 139 5.86 0.49 -14.49
CA LYS A 139 6.65 1.22 -15.47
C LYS A 139 8.04 0.60 -15.65
N ARG A 140 8.65 0.13 -14.56
CA ARG A 140 10.03 -0.34 -14.55
C ARG A 140 10.20 -1.76 -15.10
N TYR A 141 9.26 -2.67 -14.83
CA TYR A 141 9.42 -4.09 -15.22
C TYR A 141 8.49 -4.55 -16.33
N PHE A 142 7.30 -3.96 -16.47
CA PHE A 142 6.25 -4.51 -17.35
C PHE A 142 5.90 -3.61 -18.54
N LYS A 143 6.26 -2.32 -18.50
CA LYS A 143 5.95 -1.39 -19.59
C LYS A 143 6.78 -1.62 -20.85
N GLU A 144 8.04 -2.03 -20.72
CA GLU A 144 8.94 -2.24 -21.86
C GLU A 144 8.72 -3.60 -22.55
N GLU A 145 8.45 -4.66 -21.79
CA GLU A 145 8.08 -5.99 -22.33
C GLU A 145 6.88 -5.90 -23.29
N LYS A 146 5.91 -5.03 -22.97
CA LYS A 146 4.69 -4.84 -23.77
C LYS A 146 4.93 -4.13 -25.11
N ILE A 147 5.95 -3.28 -25.20
CA ILE A 147 6.31 -2.56 -26.44
C ILE A 147 6.99 -3.51 -27.43
N GLN A 148 7.73 -4.51 -26.94
CA GLN A 148 8.32 -5.56 -27.78
C GLN A 148 7.29 -6.59 -28.24
N SER A 149 6.36 -7.01 -27.39
CA SER A 149 5.34 -8.01 -27.76
C SER A 149 4.25 -7.48 -28.70
N SER A 150 4.05 -6.16 -28.79
CA SER A 150 3.08 -5.53 -29.69
C SER A 150 3.67 -5.10 -31.04
N ARG A 151 4.95 -5.40 -31.29
CA ARG A 151 5.68 -5.11 -32.53
C ARG A 151 5.98 -6.37 -33.35
N ILE A 152 5.45 -7.52 -32.93
CA ILE A 152 5.43 -8.80 -33.65
C ILE A 152 3.98 -9.04 -34.05
#